data_AF-A0A8T3YZ55-F1
#
_entry.id   AF-A0A8T3YZ55-F1
#
_cell.length_a   1.000
_cell.length_b   1.000
_cell.length_c   1.000
_cell.angle_alpha   90.00
_cell.angle_beta   90.00
_cell.angle_gamma   90.00
#
_symmetry.space_group_name_H-M   'P 1'
#
loop_
_entity.id
_entity.type
_entity.pdbx_description
1 polymer ?
#
loop_
_entity_poly.entity_id
_entity_poly.type
_entity_poly.pdbx_seq_one_letter_code
_entity_poly.pdbx_strand_id
1 'polypeptide(L)'
;KCDVVHKGELIGKMEGVSVTQWFLKNHYNYTGAFSRFITDKPELSRSGIKVDIIFNDRNIVAKDACIGWIRSPTKNGTFSAKNIEYADKKHQ
;
A
#
# COMPACT_ATOMS: atom_id res chain seq x y z
N LYS A 1 2.38 -10.29 -3.74
CA LYS A 1 1.29 -9.41 -4.26
C LYS A 1 0.53 -8.91 -3.04
N CYS A 2 0.09 -7.66 -3.05
CA CYS A 2 -0.59 -7.04 -1.91
C CYS A 2 -1.99 -6.61 -2.32
N ASP A 3 -2.97 -6.80 -1.45
CA ASP A 3 -4.31 -6.26 -1.67
C ASP A 3 -4.34 -4.78 -1.27
N VAL A 4 -5.12 -3.99 -1.99
CA VAL A 4 -5.24 -2.55 -1.76
C VAL A 4 -6.68 -2.23 -1.41
N VAL A 5 -6.88 -1.69 -0.20
CA VAL A 5 -8.20 -1.37 0.34
C VAL A 5 -8.32 0.15 0.49
N HIS A 6 -9.44 0.72 0.05
CA HIS A 6 -9.74 2.13 0.25
C HIS A 6 -11.08 2.26 0.97
N LYS A 7 -11.08 2.90 2.14
CA LYS A 7 -12.29 3.07 2.98
C LYS A 7 -13.01 1.75 3.29
N GLY A 8 -12.26 0.67 3.52
CA GLY A 8 -12.81 -0.66 3.83
C GLY A 8 -13.18 -1.50 2.61
N GLU A 9 -13.16 -0.95 1.39
CA GLU A 9 -13.43 -1.70 0.17
C GLU A 9 -12.15 -2.14 -0.53
N LEU A 10 -12.07 -3.40 -0.97
CA LEU A 10 -11.01 -3.86 -1.87
C LEU A 10 -11.14 -3.13 -3.20
N ILE A 11 -10.11 -2.36 -3.57
CA ILE A 11 -10.09 -1.58 -4.82
C ILE A 11 -9.10 -2.13 -5.84
N GLY A 12 -8.27 -3.10 -5.47
CA GLY A 12 -7.29 -3.65 -6.39
C GLY A 12 -6.14 -4.37 -5.72
N LYS A 13 -5.09 -4.59 -6.51
CA LYS A 13 -3.90 -5.34 -6.12
C LYS A 13 -2.63 -4.64 -6.60
N MET A 14 -1.60 -4.67 -5.77
CA MET A 14 -0.25 -4.27 -6.13
C MET A 14 0.67 -5.47 -6.34
N GLU A 15 1.47 -5.42 -7.40
CA GLU A 15 2.51 -6.39 -7.70
C GLU A 15 3.90 -5.77 -7.53
N GLY A 16 4.90 -6.63 -7.29
CA GLY A 16 6.30 -6.20 -7.09
C GLY A 16 6.47 -5.20 -5.96
N VAL A 17 5.79 -5.41 -4.84
CA VAL A 17 5.79 -4.49 -3.70
C VAL A 17 7.05 -4.68 -2.87
N SER A 18 7.79 -3.60 -2.63
CA SER A 18 8.89 -3.53 -1.68
C SER A 18 8.61 -2.49 -0.60
N VAL A 19 9.15 -2.70 0.59
CA VAL A 19 9.02 -1.79 1.73
C VAL A 19 10.38 -1.59 2.36
N THR A 20 10.68 -0.33 2.63
CA THR A 20 11.84 0.10 3.42
C THR A 20 11.32 0.77 4.69
N GLN A 21 11.81 0.29 5.83
CA GLN A 21 11.58 0.91 7.14
C GLN A 21 12.71 1.89 7.44
N TRP A 22 12.34 3.11 7.78
CA TRP A 22 13.24 4.16 8.23
C TRP A 22 13.03 4.38 9.72
N PHE A 23 14.13 4.59 10.44
CA PHE A 23 14.11 5.01 11.84
C PHE A 23 14.93 6.28 11.98
N LEU A 24 14.29 7.39 12.37
CA LEU A 24 14.94 8.68 12.55
C LEU A 24 14.36 9.40 13.76
N LYS A 25 15.21 9.88 14.67
CA LYS A 25 14.82 10.65 15.86
C LYS A 25 13.64 10.02 16.64
N ASN A 26 13.73 8.72 16.92
CA ASN A 26 12.70 7.94 17.63
C ASN A 26 11.35 7.79 16.92
N HIS A 27 11.31 8.08 15.61
CA HIS A 27 10.12 7.84 14.79
C HIS A 27 10.42 6.82 13.70
N TYR A 28 9.48 5.89 13.51
CA TYR A 28 9.45 5.00 12.36
C TYR A 28 8.69 5.65 11.22
N ASN A 29 9.16 5.43 10.00
CA ASN A 29 8.45 5.77 8.79
C ASN A 29 8.65 4.66 7.76
N TYR A 30 7.63 4.35 6.98
CA TYR A 30 7.70 3.29 5.99
C TYR A 30 7.52 3.91 4.61
N THR A 31 8.39 3.54 3.68
CA THR A 31 8.24 3.90 2.27
C THR A 31 8.28 2.62 1.46
N GLY A 32 7.46 2.53 0.42
CA GLY A 32 7.49 1.39 -0.47
C GLY A 32 7.35 1.77 -1.92
N ALA A 33 7.64 0.81 -2.78
CA ALA A 33 7.44 0.90 -4.22
C ALA A 33 6.64 -0.30 -4.70
N PHE A 34 5.91 -0.14 -5.81
CA PHE A 34 5.19 -1.21 -6.47
C PHE A 34 5.41 -1.12 -7.98
N SER A 35 5.54 -2.27 -8.63
CA SER A 35 5.79 -2.33 -10.08
C SER A 35 4.51 -2.22 -10.91
N ARG A 36 3.35 -2.54 -10.32
CA ARG A 36 2.06 -2.48 -10.99
C ARG A 36 0.93 -2.34 -10.00
N PHE A 37 0.00 -1.42 -10.25
CA PHE A 37 -1.29 -1.32 -9.56
C PHE A 37 -2.44 -1.70 -10.50
N ILE A 38 -3.12 -2.80 -10.18
CA ILE A 38 -4.26 -3.34 -10.94
C ILE A 38 -5.53 -3.02 -10.16
N THR A 39 -6.40 -2.21 -10.74
CA THR A 39 -7.65 -1.76 -10.12
C THR A 39 -8.75 -1.70 -11.17
N ASP A 40 -9.95 -2.04 -10.76
CA ASP A 40 -11.22 -1.85 -11.48
C ASP A 40 -11.79 -0.44 -11.32
N LYS A 41 -11.24 0.36 -10.39
CA LYS A 41 -11.61 1.75 -10.09
C LYS A 41 -10.51 2.72 -10.57
N PRO A 42 -10.43 3.04 -11.87
CA PRO A 42 -9.35 3.87 -12.44
C PRO A 42 -9.27 5.28 -11.83
N GLU A 43 -10.38 5.82 -11.33
CA GLU A 43 -10.45 7.09 -10.60
C GLU A 43 -9.66 7.09 -9.28
N LEU A 44 -9.46 5.91 -8.70
CA LEU A 44 -8.64 5.70 -7.52
C LEU A 44 -7.19 5.36 -7.88
N SER A 45 -6.81 5.34 -9.16
CA SER A 45 -5.44 5.09 -9.61
C SER A 45 -4.63 6.39 -9.72
N ARG A 46 -4.53 7.17 -8.64
CA ARG A 46 -3.89 8.50 -8.64
C ARG A 46 -3.03 8.74 -7.41
N SER A 47 -2.10 9.69 -7.53
CA SER A 47 -1.28 10.18 -6.40
C SER A 47 -2.14 10.82 -5.30
N GLY A 48 -1.67 10.77 -4.07
CA GLY A 48 -2.26 11.42 -2.90
C GLY A 48 -3.43 10.70 -2.25
N ILE A 49 -3.89 9.57 -2.80
CA ILE A 49 -4.90 8.75 -2.13
C ILE A 49 -4.30 8.04 -0.91
N LYS A 50 -5.13 7.80 0.10
CA LYS A 50 -4.80 6.96 1.25
C LYS A 50 -5.45 5.60 1.11
N VAL A 51 -4.68 4.54 1.26
CA VAL A 51 -5.13 3.15 1.13
C VAL A 51 -4.48 2.29 2.21
N ASP A 52 -5.15 1.20 2.57
CA ASP A 52 -4.53 0.13 3.34
C ASP A 52 -3.90 -0.86 2.36
N ILE A 53 -2.62 -1.18 2.55
CA ILE A 53 -1.89 -2.15 1.73
C ILE A 53 -1.67 -3.41 2.56
N ILE A 54 -2.33 -4.49 2.18
CA ILE A 54 -2.33 -5.76 2.90
C ILE A 54 -1.28 -6.69 2.29
N PHE A 55 -0.27 -7.05 3.08
CA PHE A 55 0.77 -8.01 2.73
C PHE A 55 0.35 -9.39 3.22
N ASN A 56 -0.47 -10.07 2.41
CA ASN A 56 -1.05 -11.37 2.75
C ASN A 56 0.00 -12.43 3.10
N ASP A 57 1.18 -12.37 2.48
CA ASP A 57 2.30 -13.29 2.72
C ASP A 57 2.94 -13.12 4.10
N ARG A 58 2.81 -11.93 4.70
CA ARG A 58 3.47 -11.55 5.96
C ARG A 58 2.48 -11.30 7.10
N ASN A 59 1.18 -11.37 6.83
CA ASN A 59 0.12 -11.03 7.78
C ASN A 59 0.29 -9.62 8.39
N ILE A 60 0.68 -8.64 7.56
CA ILE A 60 0.83 -7.24 7.97
C ILE A 60 0.06 -6.30 7.04
N VAL A 61 -0.28 -5.12 7.55
CA VAL A 61 -1.00 -4.07 6.82
C VAL A 61 -0.25 -2.76 7.00
N ALA A 62 0.09 -2.09 5.90
CA ALA A 62 0.47 -0.69 5.92
C ALA A 62 -0.82 0.16 5.92
N LYS A 63 -1.19 0.69 7.08
CA LYS A 63 -2.42 1.46 7.30
C LYS A 63 -2.26 2.90 6.81
N ASP A 64 -3.34 3.44 6.24
CA ASP A 64 -3.38 4.83 5.76
C ASP A 64 -2.18 5.21 4.86
N ALA A 65 -1.69 4.24 4.09
CA ALA A 65 -0.56 4.43 3.20
C ALA A 65 -0.94 5.45 2.10
N CYS A 66 -0.17 6.52 2.01
CA CYS A 66 -0.34 7.56 1.00
C CYS A 66 0.41 7.16 -0.26
N ILE A 67 -0.29 7.09 -1.40
CA ILE A 67 0.36 6.90 -2.70
C ILE A 67 1.11 8.19 -3.07
N GLY A 68 2.43 8.12 -3.23
CA GLY A 68 3.27 9.27 -3.52
C GLY A 68 3.13 9.70 -4.97
N TRP A 69 3.56 8.84 -5.89
CA TRP A 69 3.39 9.03 -7.32
C TRP A 69 2.98 7.73 -7.99
N ILE A 70 2.27 7.83 -9.11
CA ILE A 70 1.91 6.71 -9.96
C ILE A 70 2.14 7.07 -11.43
N ARG A 71 2.76 6.17 -12.20
CA ARG A 71 3.13 6.43 -13.60
C ARG A 71 2.50 5.40 -14.54
N SER A 72 1.87 5.91 -15.60
CA SER A 72 1.37 5.12 -16.72
C SER A 72 2.52 4.61 -17.64
N PRO A 73 2.33 3.51 -18.38
CA PRO A 73 1.09 2.74 -18.56
C PRO A 73 0.93 1.60 -17.54
N THR A 74 2.02 1.15 -16.91
CA THR A 74 2.01 0.01 -15.99
C THR A 74 1.46 0.35 -14.61
N LYS A 75 1.20 1.63 -14.32
CA LYS A 75 0.76 2.10 -13.01
C LYS A 75 1.74 1.66 -11.91
N ASN A 76 3.04 1.85 -12.14
CA ASN A 76 4.06 1.69 -11.09
C ASN A 76 4.09 2.94 -10.21
N GLY A 77 4.62 2.82 -9.00
CA GLY A 77 4.54 3.94 -8.07
C GLY A 77 5.25 3.72 -6.76
N THR A 78 5.08 4.72 -5.88
CA THR A 78 5.58 4.68 -4.50
C THR A 78 4.46 4.96 -3.52
N PHE A 79 4.67 4.58 -2.28
CA PHE A 79 3.81 4.95 -1.16
C PHE A 79 4.63 5.23 0.09
N SER A 80 4.02 5.94 1.03
CA SER A 80 4.53 6.08 2.39
C SER A 80 3.45 5.78 3.42
N ALA A 81 3.83 5.18 4.54
CA ALA A 81 2.94 4.88 5.64
C ALA A 81 3.63 5.24 6.96
N LYS A 82 2.85 5.70 7.93
CA LYS A 82 3.37 6.00 9.28
C LYS A 82 3.46 4.75 10.15
N ASN A 83 2.62 3.75 9.87
CA ASN A 83 2.55 2.53 10.65
C ASN A 83 2.38 1.29 9.77
N ILE A 84 2.94 0.18 10.23
CA ILE A 84 2.65 -1.16 9.73
C ILE A 84 2.21 -1.99 10.93
N GLU A 85 1.04 -2.58 10.81
CA GLU A 85 0.38 -3.34 11.88
C GLU A 85 0.23 -4.80 11.45
N TYR A 86 0.08 -5.71 12.41
CA TYR A 86 -0.34 -7.06 12.06
C TYR A 86 -1.77 -7.03 11.55
N ALA A 87 -2.04 -7.75 10.47
CA ALA A 87 -3.42 -7.99 10.06
C ALA A 87 -4.11 -8.77 11.19
N ASP A 88 -5.13 -8.18 11.79
CA ASP A 88 -5.97 -8.88 12.75
C ASP A 88 -6.46 -10.18 12.11
N LYS A 89 -6.18 -11.31 12.75
CA LYS A 89 -6.69 -12.62 12.35
C LYS A 89 -8.21 -12.64 12.54
N LYS A 90 -8.95 -12.07 11.61
CA LYS A 90 -10.38 -12.27 11.47
C LYS A 90 -10.71 -12.35 9.99
N HIS A 91 -10.39 -13.49 9.39
CA HIS A 91 -11.15 -14.11 8.30
C HIS A 91 -10.79 -15.61 8.30
N GLN A 92 -11.37 -16.34 9.25
CA GLN A 92 -11.83 -17.70 8.99
C GLN A 92 -13.29 -17.61 8.55
#